data_AF-A0AAD9ELS5-F1
#
_entry.id   AF-A0AAD9ELS5-F1
#
_cell.length_a   1.000
_cell.length_b   1.000
_cell.length_c   1.000
_cell.angle_alpha   90.00
_cell.angle_beta   90.00
_cell.angle_gamma   90.00
#
_symmetry.space_group_name_H-M   'P 1'
#
loop_
_entity.id
_entity.type
_entity.pdbx_description
1 polymer ?
#
loop_
_entity_poly.entity_id
_entity_poly.type
_entity_poly.pdbx_seq_one_letter_code
_entity_poly.pdbx_strand_id
1 'polypeptide(L)'
;MEEAAPTDETPAAKGKFPAVSLPWNVSSFFSEQVAEAPEDITDITSSEAALEKLRKNDERTRDMTVAEYATWSEYRHASLTYRKAKRFREWCGLGVIAENKPNDDVMDILGFLTSEMVQSLTAEALKVQAQELAYLDGQVGAERVQKRQRGLFSELEGARKPVELRHVRMAFQRLQGRPKKSRALLNGTRLAWTSGLKLL
;
A
#
# COMPACT_ATOMS: atom_id res chain seq x y z
N MET A 1 40.41 13.59 -18.80
CA MET A 1 39.07 13.11 -19.20
C MET A 1 38.33 12.86 -17.92
N GLU A 2 37.51 13.83 -17.53
CA GLU A 2 36.80 13.88 -16.26
C GLU A 2 35.34 13.59 -16.60
N GLU A 3 34.83 12.46 -16.10
CA GLU A 3 33.54 11.89 -16.46
C GLU A 3 32.44 12.57 -15.63
N ALA A 4 31.60 13.35 -16.32
CA ALA A 4 30.51 14.10 -15.71
C ALA A 4 29.41 13.15 -15.20
N ALA A 5 29.12 13.22 -13.91
CA ALA A 5 27.95 12.60 -13.31
C ALA A 5 26.66 13.20 -13.91
N PRO A 6 25.60 12.40 -14.16
CA PRO A 6 24.34 12.95 -14.60
C PRO A 6 23.67 13.65 -13.40
N THR A 7 23.68 14.98 -13.42
CA THR A 7 22.82 15.82 -12.57
C THR A 7 21.36 15.58 -12.96
N ASP A 8 20.66 14.78 -12.16
CA ASP A 8 19.20 14.74 -12.12
C ASP A 8 18.70 16.00 -11.41
N GLU A 9 18.78 17.14 -12.10
CA GLU A 9 18.05 18.34 -11.71
C GLU A 9 16.60 18.20 -12.18
N THR A 10 15.81 17.42 -11.45
CA THR A 10 14.38 17.69 -11.41
C THR A 10 14.20 18.96 -10.58
N PRO A 11 13.71 20.08 -11.14
CA PRO A 11 13.46 21.26 -10.34
C PRO A 11 12.43 20.87 -9.28
N ALA A 12 12.85 20.90 -8.01
CA ALA A 12 11.96 20.83 -6.87
C ALA A 12 11.06 22.07 -6.94
N ALA A 13 10.00 21.98 -7.73
CA ALA A 13 8.94 22.95 -7.77
C ALA A 13 8.39 22.99 -6.34
N LYS A 14 8.79 24.01 -5.58
CA LYS A 14 8.19 24.41 -4.31
C LYS A 14 6.78 24.94 -4.61
N GLY A 15 5.94 24.09 -5.19
CA GLY A 15 4.51 24.34 -5.31
C GLY A 15 3.93 24.16 -3.93
N LYS A 16 3.28 25.21 -3.41
CA LYS A 16 2.35 25.03 -2.30
C LYS A 16 1.29 24.05 -2.79
N PHE A 17 1.32 22.81 -2.28
CA PHE A 17 0.24 21.88 -2.56
C PHE A 17 -1.05 22.52 -2.05
N PRO A 18 -2.12 22.59 -2.86
CA PRO A 18 -3.38 23.15 -2.39
C PRO A 18 -3.83 22.33 -1.18
N ALA A 19 -4.06 23.00 -0.05
CA ALA A 19 -4.63 22.38 1.12
C ALA A 19 -6.01 21.82 0.74
N VAL A 20 -6.16 20.50 0.77
CA VAL A 20 -7.41 19.83 0.38
C VAL A 20 -8.38 19.95 1.54
N SER A 21 -9.34 20.88 1.43
CA SER A 21 -10.45 20.98 2.38
C SER A 21 -11.54 19.98 2.01
N LEU A 22 -11.87 19.09 2.95
CA LEU A 22 -12.95 18.12 2.77
C LEU A 22 -14.29 18.75 3.22
N PRO A 23 -15.40 18.49 2.52
CA PRO A 23 -16.69 19.10 2.84
C PRO A 23 -17.28 18.62 4.18
N TRP A 24 -16.75 17.54 4.76
CA TRP A 24 -17.13 17.02 6.08
C TRP A 24 -16.15 17.39 7.20
N ASN A 25 -15.16 18.26 6.93
CA ASN A 25 -14.30 18.79 7.98
C ASN A 25 -15.05 19.79 8.87
N VAL A 26 -14.57 19.97 10.10
CA VAL A 26 -15.17 20.90 11.08
C VAL A 26 -15.17 22.35 10.58
N SER A 27 -14.14 22.76 9.84
CA SER A 27 -14.07 24.08 9.20
C SER A 27 -15.19 24.32 8.18
N SER A 28 -15.71 23.25 7.57
CA SER A 28 -16.82 23.31 6.62
C SER A 28 -18.21 23.39 7.29
N PHE A 29 -18.30 23.29 8.62
CA PHE A 29 -19.58 23.47 9.34
C PHE A 29 -20.06 24.91 9.37
N PHE A 30 -19.14 25.86 9.21
CA PHE A 30 -19.45 27.28 9.25
C PHE A 30 -19.49 27.84 7.83
N SER A 31 -20.51 28.65 7.53
CA SER A 31 -20.67 29.29 6.22
C SER A 31 -19.62 30.38 5.96
N GLU A 32 -19.04 30.93 7.02
CA GLU A 32 -17.97 31.91 6.96
C GLU A 32 -16.68 31.27 7.45
N GLN A 33 -15.66 31.28 6.58
CA GLN A 33 -14.32 30.83 6.92
C GLN A 33 -13.51 32.05 7.33
N VAL A 34 -13.05 32.08 8.58
CA VAL A 34 -12.07 33.08 9.01
C VAL A 34 -10.79 32.77 8.24
N ALA A 35 -10.22 33.79 7.57
CA ALA A 35 -8.93 33.64 6.91
C ALA A 35 -7.91 33.20 7.97
N GLU A 36 -7.47 31.95 7.90
CA GLU A 36 -6.39 31.45 8.74
C GLU A 36 -5.18 32.35 8.51
N ALA A 37 -4.60 32.85 9.62
CA ALA A 37 -3.35 33.60 9.57
C ALA A 37 -2.32 32.77 8.78
N PRO A 38 -1.41 33.37 8.00
CA PRO A 38 -0.50 32.63 7.14
C PRO A 38 0.22 31.57 7.96
N GLU A 39 -0.21 30.33 7.80
CA GLU A 39 0.29 29.23 8.61
C GLU A 39 1.76 29.05 8.28
N ASP A 40 2.58 29.07 9.33
CA ASP A 40 3.99 28.76 9.24
C ASP A 40 4.17 27.42 8.49
N ILE A 41 5.25 27.32 7.73
CA ILE A 41 5.67 26.19 6.88
C ILE A 41 5.67 24.82 7.62
N THR A 42 5.47 24.84 8.94
CA THR A 42 5.27 23.71 9.85
C THR A 42 4.08 22.80 9.52
N ASP A 43 3.02 23.24 8.83
CA ASP A 43 1.83 22.38 8.65
C ASP A 43 2.02 21.22 7.64
N ILE A 44 3.04 21.28 6.78
CA ILE A 44 3.42 20.13 5.92
C ILE A 44 3.94 18.95 6.79
N THR A 45 4.36 19.21 8.03
CA THR A 45 4.71 18.18 9.03
C THR A 45 3.53 17.72 9.90
N SER A 46 2.32 18.26 9.69
CA SER A 46 1.14 18.02 10.53
C SER A 46 0.40 16.71 10.22
N SER A 47 0.54 16.18 9.01
CA SER A 47 -0.02 14.86 8.70
C SER A 47 0.88 13.77 9.27
N GLU A 48 0.56 13.27 10.46
CA GLU A 48 1.21 12.11 11.11
C GLU A 48 1.45 10.96 10.13
N ALA A 49 0.50 10.72 9.21
CA ALA A 49 0.60 9.70 8.17
C ALA A 49 1.75 9.96 7.15
N ALA A 50 1.98 11.22 6.78
CA ALA A 50 3.07 11.59 5.86
C ALA A 50 4.44 11.38 6.52
N LEU A 51 4.57 11.76 7.80
CA LEU A 51 5.79 11.53 8.58
C LEU A 51 6.06 10.03 8.76
N GLU A 52 5.05 9.23 9.09
CA GLU A 52 5.21 7.79 9.24
C GLU A 52 5.62 7.14 7.91
N LYS A 53 5.04 7.61 6.78
CA LYS A 53 5.41 7.14 5.45
C LYS A 53 6.87 7.47 5.14
N LEU A 54 7.35 8.69 5.45
CA LEU A 54 8.76 9.06 5.28
C LEU A 54 9.67 8.16 6.10
N ARG A 55 9.37 7.98 7.39
CA ARG A 55 10.14 7.13 8.30
C ARG A 55 10.29 5.70 7.77
N LYS A 56 9.19 5.10 7.28
CA LYS A 56 9.19 3.75 6.68
C LYS A 56 10.06 3.67 5.43
N ASN A 57 10.18 4.76 4.67
CA ASN A 57 11.05 4.78 3.49
C ASN A 57 12.51 4.82 3.90
N ASP A 58 12.85 5.70 4.84
CA ASP A 58 14.23 5.83 5.34
C ASP A 58 14.71 4.52 5.96
N GLU A 59 13.86 3.86 6.75
CA GLU A 59 14.13 2.52 7.31
C GLU A 59 14.37 1.48 6.20
N ARG A 60 13.65 1.57 5.08
CA ARG A 60 13.75 0.64 3.96
C ARG A 60 14.99 0.88 3.10
N THR A 61 15.36 2.13 2.88
CA THR A 61 16.46 2.51 1.98
C THR A 61 17.82 2.57 2.67
N ARG A 62 17.86 2.48 4.01
CA ARG A 62 19.09 2.60 4.82
C ARG A 62 20.23 1.69 4.33
N ASP A 63 19.91 0.44 4.01
CA ASP A 63 20.90 -0.59 3.69
C ASP A 63 20.87 -0.98 2.19
N MET A 64 20.22 -0.18 1.33
CA MET A 64 20.14 -0.44 -0.11
C MET A 64 21.40 0.00 -0.85
N THR A 65 21.81 -0.81 -1.83
CA THR A 65 22.80 -0.41 -2.83
C THR A 65 22.20 0.60 -3.82
N VAL A 66 23.05 1.30 -4.58
CA VAL A 66 22.61 2.28 -5.59
C VAL A 66 21.68 1.64 -6.63
N ALA A 67 21.98 0.42 -7.07
CA ALA A 67 21.15 -0.30 -8.05
C ALA A 67 19.78 -0.70 -7.47
N GLU A 68 19.75 -1.13 -6.21
CA GLU A 68 18.50 -1.46 -5.51
C GLU A 68 17.66 -0.21 -5.26
N TYR A 69 18.29 0.90 -4.89
CA TYR A 69 17.61 2.17 -4.69
C TYR A 69 17.01 2.70 -5.99
N ALA A 70 17.74 2.65 -7.10
CA ALA A 70 17.23 3.04 -8.43
C ALA A 70 15.99 2.22 -8.82
N THR A 71 16.04 0.90 -8.58
CA THR A 71 14.90 0.01 -8.84
C THR A 71 13.72 0.34 -7.92
N TRP A 72 13.99 0.59 -6.64
CA TRP A 72 12.98 0.95 -5.65
C TRP A 72 12.30 2.28 -5.97
N SER A 73 13.07 3.29 -6.35
CA SER A 73 12.54 4.63 -6.68
C SER A 73 11.68 4.60 -7.95
N GLU A 74 12.04 3.80 -8.95
CA GLU A 74 11.21 3.57 -10.14
C GLU A 74 9.88 2.93 -9.76
N TYR A 75 9.89 1.84 -9.00
CA TYR A 75 8.67 1.13 -8.61
C TYR A 75 7.79 1.91 -7.65
N ARG A 76 8.38 2.77 -6.81
CA ARG A 76 7.65 3.67 -5.90
C ARG A 76 6.86 4.73 -6.67
N HIS A 77 7.41 5.27 -7.75
CA HIS A 77 6.75 6.29 -8.58
C HIS A 77 5.91 5.69 -9.70
N ALA A 78 6.01 4.38 -9.95
CA ALA A 78 5.18 3.71 -10.92
C ALA A 78 3.68 3.84 -10.57
N SER A 79 2.90 4.26 -11.54
CA SER A 79 1.45 4.43 -11.41
C SER A 79 0.71 3.59 -12.45
N LEU A 80 -0.47 3.10 -12.07
CA LEU A 80 -1.37 2.37 -12.96
C LEU A 80 -2.06 3.30 -13.97
N THR A 81 -2.13 4.60 -13.68
CA THR A 81 -2.86 5.59 -14.49
C THR A 81 -1.95 6.52 -15.28
N TYR A 82 -0.72 6.75 -14.83
CA TYR A 82 0.22 7.66 -15.51
C TYR A 82 0.44 7.24 -16.98
N ARG A 83 0.09 8.14 -17.90
CA ARG A 83 0.10 7.92 -19.36
C ARG A 83 -0.71 6.70 -19.85
N LYS A 84 -1.50 6.07 -18.98
CA LYS A 84 -2.27 4.84 -19.26
C LYS A 84 -3.74 4.93 -18.80
N ALA A 85 -4.23 6.13 -18.47
CA ALA A 85 -5.58 6.36 -17.94
C ALA A 85 -6.70 5.73 -18.78
N LYS A 86 -6.64 5.81 -20.12
CA LYS A 86 -7.64 5.19 -21.01
C LYS A 86 -7.70 3.66 -20.83
N ARG A 87 -6.55 2.99 -20.83
CA ARG A 87 -6.46 1.53 -20.66
C ARG A 87 -6.91 1.12 -19.26
N PHE A 88 -6.57 1.90 -18.24
CA PHE A 88 -7.02 1.65 -16.87
C PHE A 88 -8.54 1.78 -16.74
N ARG A 89 -9.14 2.82 -17.36
CA ARG A 89 -10.60 3.03 -17.40
C ARG A 89 -11.34 1.86 -18.04
N GLU A 90 -10.82 1.36 -19.16
CA GLU A 90 -11.39 0.20 -19.85
C GLU A 90 -11.26 -1.06 -19.01
N TRP A 91 -10.08 -1.30 -18.41
CA TRP A 91 -9.81 -2.46 -17.56
C TRP A 91 -10.72 -2.53 -16.32
N CYS A 92 -10.96 -1.41 -15.64
CA CYS A 92 -11.83 -1.37 -14.47
C CYS A 92 -13.32 -1.33 -14.82
N GLY A 93 -13.68 -1.28 -16.11
CA GLY A 93 -15.08 -1.27 -16.55
C GLY A 93 -15.83 0.02 -16.21
N LEU A 94 -15.14 1.13 -15.92
CA LEU A 94 -15.78 2.35 -15.46
C LEU A 94 -16.71 2.98 -16.53
N GLY A 95 -16.44 2.72 -17.82
CA GLY A 95 -17.34 3.11 -18.91
C GLY A 95 -18.66 2.34 -18.97
N VAL A 96 -18.78 1.23 -18.24
CA VAL A 96 -20.03 0.44 -18.13
C VAL A 96 -20.85 0.89 -16.93
N ILE A 97 -20.19 1.29 -15.84
CA ILE A 97 -20.81 1.58 -14.54
C ILE A 97 -21.17 3.06 -14.40
N ALA A 98 -20.41 3.97 -15.04
CA ALA A 98 -20.63 5.40 -14.96
C ALA A 98 -20.96 5.99 -16.33
N GLU A 99 -22.09 6.69 -16.41
CA GLU A 99 -22.55 7.36 -17.63
C GLU A 99 -21.70 8.59 -17.97
N ASN A 100 -21.08 9.22 -16.97
CA ASN A 100 -20.25 10.41 -17.15
C ASN A 100 -18.76 10.07 -17.30
N LYS A 101 -18.05 10.88 -18.08
CA LYS A 101 -16.59 10.83 -18.19
C LYS A 101 -15.99 11.23 -16.82
N PRO A 102 -15.24 10.34 -16.14
CA PRO A 102 -14.57 10.69 -14.89
C PRO A 102 -13.54 11.80 -15.14
N ASN A 103 -13.40 12.72 -14.18
CA ASN A 103 -12.36 13.73 -14.20
C ASN A 103 -10.97 13.08 -14.04
N ASP A 104 -9.90 13.76 -14.48
CA ASP A 104 -8.52 13.26 -14.38
C ASP A 104 -8.14 13.00 -12.91
N ASP A 105 -8.56 13.89 -12.00
CA ASP A 105 -8.39 13.74 -10.55
C ASP A 105 -8.97 12.42 -10.02
N VAL A 106 -10.13 11.98 -10.56
CA VAL A 106 -10.76 10.70 -10.15
C VAL A 106 -9.90 9.53 -10.59
N MET A 107 -9.31 9.61 -11.79
CA MET A 107 -8.41 8.57 -12.28
C MET A 107 -7.16 8.49 -11.42
N ASP A 108 -6.58 9.62 -11.04
CA ASP A 108 -5.41 9.66 -10.16
C ASP A 108 -5.70 9.13 -8.76
N ILE A 109 -6.84 9.50 -8.16
CA ILE A 109 -7.29 8.94 -6.88
C ILE A 109 -7.46 7.42 -6.99
N LEU A 110 -8.10 6.91 -8.06
CA LEU A 110 -8.26 5.47 -8.26
C LEU A 110 -6.92 4.75 -8.47
N GLY A 111 -5.99 5.39 -9.19
CA GLY A 111 -4.62 4.90 -9.36
C GLY A 111 -3.88 4.77 -8.02
N PHE A 112 -4.02 5.77 -7.15
CA PHE A 112 -3.48 5.74 -5.79
C PHE A 112 -4.14 4.65 -4.93
N LEU A 113 -5.47 4.57 -4.90
CA LEU A 113 -6.18 3.57 -4.10
C LEU A 113 -5.82 2.15 -4.53
N THR A 114 -5.72 1.88 -5.83
CA THR A 114 -5.36 0.55 -6.33
C THR A 114 -3.92 0.16 -5.98
N SER A 115 -2.97 1.09 -6.00
CA SER A 115 -1.60 0.81 -5.56
C SER A 115 -1.53 0.54 -4.06
N GLU A 116 -2.25 1.29 -3.23
CA GLU A 116 -2.35 1.05 -1.78
C GLU A 116 -3.04 -0.29 -1.45
N MET A 117 -4.04 -0.69 -2.25
CA MET A 117 -4.67 -2.02 -2.14
C MET A 117 -3.68 -3.14 -2.43
N VAL A 118 -2.86 -3.03 -3.49
CA VAL A 118 -1.82 -4.01 -3.81
C VAL A 118 -0.76 -4.07 -2.71
N GLN A 119 -0.28 -2.92 -2.22
CA GLN A 119 0.68 -2.85 -1.13
C GLN A 119 0.14 -3.49 0.15
N SER A 120 -1.09 -3.18 0.54
CA SER A 120 -1.73 -3.73 1.75
C SER A 120 -1.95 -5.24 1.64
N LEU A 121 -2.45 -5.71 0.49
CA LEU A 121 -2.70 -7.12 0.24
C LEU A 121 -1.40 -7.93 0.22
N THR A 122 -0.35 -7.43 -0.43
CA THR A 122 0.95 -8.09 -0.47
C THR A 122 1.63 -8.09 0.89
N ALA A 123 1.57 -6.99 1.65
CA ALA A 123 2.10 -6.93 3.01
C ALA A 123 1.43 -7.98 3.93
N GLU A 124 0.10 -8.12 3.88
CA GLU A 124 -0.61 -9.15 4.64
C GLU A 124 -0.31 -10.56 4.13
N ALA A 125 -0.16 -10.76 2.82
CA ALA A 125 0.21 -12.06 2.26
C ALA A 125 1.60 -12.51 2.73
N LEU A 126 2.56 -11.59 2.83
CA LEU A 126 3.90 -11.88 3.36
C LEU A 126 3.86 -12.23 4.85
N LYS A 127 2.97 -11.61 5.64
CA LYS A 127 2.76 -11.99 7.05
C LYS A 127 2.17 -13.39 7.18
N VAL A 128 1.17 -13.73 6.35
CA VAL A 128 0.59 -15.08 6.31
C VAL A 128 1.65 -16.12 5.95
N GLN A 129 2.45 -15.85 4.92
CA GLN A 129 3.54 -16.72 4.50
C GLN A 129 4.57 -16.91 5.63
N ALA A 130 4.97 -15.83 6.32
CA ALA A 130 5.90 -15.91 7.44
C ALA A 130 5.35 -16.74 8.60
N GLN A 131 4.06 -16.60 8.92
CA GLN A 131 3.38 -17.42 9.93
C GLN A 131 3.35 -18.90 9.55
N GLU A 132 3.08 -19.21 8.28
CA GLU A 132 3.10 -20.59 7.80
C GLU A 132 4.52 -21.20 7.89
N LEU A 133 5.54 -20.46 7.44
CA LEU A 133 6.93 -20.92 7.52
C LEU A 133 7.37 -21.15 8.96
N ALA A 134 6.99 -20.27 9.90
CA ALA A 134 7.28 -20.43 11.31
C ALA A 134 6.57 -21.67 11.92
N TYR A 135 5.33 -21.94 11.51
CA TYR A 135 4.61 -23.15 11.93
C TYR A 135 5.29 -24.42 11.41
N LEU A 136 5.67 -24.43 10.12
CA LEU A 136 6.38 -25.56 9.52
C LEU A 136 7.76 -25.76 10.13
N ASP A 137 8.53 -24.71 10.41
CA ASP A 137 9.83 -24.84 11.06
C ASP A 137 9.71 -25.28 12.53
N GLY A 138 8.63 -24.91 13.22
CA GLY A 138 8.31 -25.44 14.55
C GLY A 138 7.97 -26.94 14.53
N GLN A 139 7.26 -27.42 13.51
CA GLN A 139 7.00 -28.86 13.33
C GLN A 139 8.25 -29.63 12.88
N VAL A 140 8.99 -29.07 11.93
CA VAL A 140 10.19 -29.68 11.36
C VAL A 140 11.36 -29.60 12.33
N GLY A 141 11.43 -28.63 13.24
CA GLY A 141 12.41 -28.54 14.32
C GLY A 141 12.32 -29.72 15.30
N ALA A 142 11.12 -30.27 15.51
CA ALA A 142 10.93 -31.50 16.28
C ALA A 142 11.48 -32.75 15.55
N GLU A 143 11.39 -32.79 14.21
CA GLU A 143 11.96 -33.89 13.40
C GLU A 143 13.45 -33.72 13.05
N ARG A 144 13.95 -32.48 12.90
CA ARG A 144 15.31 -32.16 12.44
C ARG A 144 16.40 -32.41 13.46
N VAL A 145 16.08 -32.53 14.76
CA VAL A 145 17.05 -33.00 15.77
C VAL A 145 17.62 -34.38 15.37
N GLN A 146 16.92 -35.16 14.53
CA GLN A 146 17.36 -36.47 14.06
C GLN A 146 18.11 -36.49 12.70
N LYS A 147 18.09 -35.42 11.88
CA LYS A 147 18.72 -35.41 10.53
C LYS A 147 19.68 -34.24 10.33
N ARG A 148 20.82 -34.31 11.03
CA ARG A 148 22.01 -33.48 10.77
C ARG A 148 22.76 -33.96 9.51
N GLN A 149 22.25 -33.64 8.33
CA GLN A 149 23.04 -33.61 7.08
C GLN A 149 22.36 -32.64 6.10
N ARG A 150 22.69 -31.34 6.13
CA ARG A 150 22.43 -30.43 5.00
C ARG A 150 23.58 -30.64 4.01
N GLY A 151 23.28 -31.16 2.81
CA GLY A 151 24.28 -31.42 1.76
C GLY A 151 24.48 -30.22 0.82
N LEU A 152 25.54 -30.25 0.02
CA LEU A 152 25.94 -29.22 -0.97
C LEU A 152 24.90 -28.90 -2.07
N PHE A 153 23.80 -29.65 -2.14
CA PHE A 153 22.69 -29.46 -3.07
C PHE A 153 21.38 -29.03 -2.38
N SER A 154 21.44 -28.63 -1.11
CA SER A 154 20.29 -27.97 -0.47
C SER A 154 20.02 -26.61 -1.12
N GLU A 155 18.75 -26.19 -1.14
CA GLU A 155 18.34 -24.86 -1.64
C GLU A 155 19.31 -23.78 -1.15
N LEU A 156 19.79 -22.96 -2.09
CA LEU A 156 20.71 -21.86 -1.80
C LEU A 156 20.14 -20.99 -0.70
N GLU A 157 20.92 -20.78 0.36
CA GLU A 157 20.56 -19.97 1.50
C GLU A 157 20.25 -18.54 1.02
N GLY A 158 18.97 -18.17 1.01
CA GLY A 158 18.50 -16.87 0.50
C GLY A 158 17.40 -16.94 -0.57
N ALA A 159 17.08 -18.11 -1.13
CA ALA A 159 15.94 -18.24 -2.04
C ALA A 159 14.61 -18.09 -1.28
N ARG A 160 14.06 -16.87 -1.26
CA ARG A 160 12.74 -16.63 -0.65
C ARG A 160 11.67 -17.34 -1.46
N LYS A 161 10.90 -18.20 -0.80
CA LYS A 161 9.76 -18.89 -1.43
C LYS A 161 8.76 -17.85 -1.98
N PRO A 162 8.18 -18.06 -3.17
CA PRO A 162 7.23 -17.13 -3.75
C PRO A 162 5.93 -17.05 -2.96
N VAL A 163 5.20 -15.94 -3.13
CA VAL A 163 3.87 -15.77 -2.53
C VAL A 163 2.85 -16.56 -3.34
N GLU A 164 2.41 -17.69 -2.80
CA GLU A 164 1.35 -18.53 -3.36
C GLU A 164 -0.07 -17.92 -3.26
N LEU A 165 -0.97 -18.41 -4.11
CA LEU A 165 -2.39 -18.04 -4.16
C LEU A 165 -3.09 -18.15 -2.80
N ARG A 166 -2.76 -19.19 -2.03
CA ARG A 166 -3.33 -19.40 -0.68
C ARG A 166 -2.99 -18.27 0.29
N HIS A 167 -1.78 -17.71 0.21
CA HIS A 167 -1.39 -16.60 1.08
C HIS A 167 -2.20 -15.35 0.73
N VAL A 168 -2.40 -15.08 -0.57
CA VAL A 168 -3.20 -13.95 -1.06
C VAL A 168 -4.66 -14.10 -0.65
N ARG A 169 -5.24 -15.30 -0.80
CA ARG A 169 -6.64 -15.58 -0.42
C ARG A 169 -6.85 -15.36 1.08
N MET A 170 -5.93 -15.87 1.92
CA MET A 170 -5.98 -15.68 3.36
C MET A 170 -5.78 -14.22 3.77
N ALA A 171 -4.86 -13.51 3.12
CA ALA A 171 -4.65 -12.08 3.34
C ALA A 171 -5.91 -11.27 3.00
N PHE A 172 -6.53 -11.56 1.85
CA PHE A 172 -7.78 -10.92 1.45
C PHE A 172 -8.89 -11.15 2.48
N GLN A 173 -9.07 -12.39 2.96
CA GLN A 173 -10.05 -12.69 4.00
C GLN A 173 -9.81 -11.92 5.30
N ARG A 174 -8.55 -11.78 5.73
CA ARG A 174 -8.18 -11.00 6.93
C ARG A 174 -8.51 -9.53 6.75
N LEU A 175 -8.18 -8.95 5.60
CA LEU A 175 -8.45 -7.54 5.28
C LEU A 175 -9.94 -7.22 5.16
N GLN A 176 -10.76 -8.17 4.71
CA GLN A 176 -12.22 -8.02 4.66
C GLN A 176 -12.90 -8.16 6.04
N GLY A 177 -12.14 -8.39 7.12
CA GLY A 177 -12.66 -8.49 8.47
C GLY A 177 -13.29 -7.17 8.96
N ARG A 178 -14.59 -7.18 9.26
CA ARG A 178 -15.28 -5.99 9.79
C ARG A 178 -14.73 -5.55 11.15
N PRO A 179 -14.55 -4.24 11.40
CA PRO A 179 -14.08 -3.74 12.69
C PRO A 179 -15.09 -4.05 13.80
N LYS A 180 -14.59 -4.33 15.01
CA LYS A 180 -15.42 -4.69 16.18
C LYS A 180 -16.48 -3.62 16.49
N LYS A 181 -16.13 -2.34 16.34
CA LYS A 181 -17.03 -1.19 16.57
C LYS A 181 -18.29 -1.24 15.67
N SER A 182 -18.12 -1.62 14.39
CA SER A 182 -19.24 -1.76 13.45
C SER A 182 -20.15 -2.95 13.78
N ARG A 183 -19.63 -3.97 14.48
CA ARG A 183 -20.39 -5.17 14.87
C ARG A 183 -21.09 -5.04 16.23
N ALA A 184 -20.68 -4.08 17.07
CA ALA A 184 -21.14 -3.97 18.45
C ALA A 184 -22.67 -3.89 18.57
N LEU A 185 -23.32 -3.18 17.62
CA LEU A 185 -24.77 -2.95 17.60
C LEU A 185 -25.59 -4.15 17.08
N LEU A 186 -24.93 -5.19 16.54
CA LEU A 186 -25.58 -6.37 15.98
C LEU A 186 -25.33 -7.64 16.82
N ASN A 187 -24.55 -7.52 17.91
CA ASN A 187 -24.32 -8.63 18.82
C ASN A 187 -25.64 -9.08 19.47
N GLY A 188 -25.97 -10.37 19.35
CA GLY A 188 -27.23 -10.94 19.85
C GLY A 188 -28.40 -10.91 18.87
N THR A 189 -28.24 -10.26 17.69
CA THR A 189 -29.23 -10.35 16.62
C THR A 189 -29.03 -11.63 15.80
N ARG A 190 -30.12 -12.30 15.39
CA ARG A 190 -30.09 -13.46 14.46
C ARG A 190 -30.02 -13.01 12.98
N LEU A 191 -29.58 -11.79 12.71
CA LEU A 191 -29.47 -11.28 11.36
C LEU A 191 -28.31 -12.01 10.66
N ALA A 192 -28.62 -12.63 9.52
CA ALA A 192 -27.62 -13.32 8.72
C ALA A 192 -26.56 -12.34 8.22
N TRP A 193 -25.29 -12.69 8.44
CA TRP A 193 -24.17 -11.84 8.05
C TRP A 193 -23.97 -11.91 6.54
N THR A 194 -24.14 -10.79 5.85
CA THR A 194 -23.66 -10.67 4.47
C THR A 194 -22.19 -10.29 4.52
N SER A 195 -21.30 -11.22 4.16
CA SER A 195 -19.91 -10.88 3.87
C SER A 195 -19.88 -9.92 2.68
N GLY A 196 -19.09 -8.85 2.80
CA GLY A 196 -19.14 -7.71 1.86
C GLY A 196 -18.81 -8.05 0.41
N LEU A 197 -18.13 -9.16 0.15
CA LEU A 197 -17.84 -9.62 -1.21
C LEU A 197 -17.78 -11.14 -1.20
N LYS A 198 -18.66 -11.81 -1.95
CA LYS A 198 -18.48 -13.22 -2.31
C LYS A 198 -17.48 -13.24 -3.46
N LEU A 199 -16.31 -13.83 -3.23
CA LEU A 199 -15.40 -14.22 -4.32
C LEU A 199 -16.16 -15.20 -5.22
N LEU A 200 -16.31 -14.86 -6.51
CA LEU A 200 -16.69 -15.80 -7.55
C LEU A 200 -15.54 -16.79 -7.79
#